data_AF-W7MG66-F1
#
_entry.id   AF-W7MG66-F1
#
_cell.length_a   1.000
_cell.length_b   1.000
_cell.length_c   1.000
_cell.angle_alpha   90.00
_cell.angle_beta   90.00
_cell.angle_gamma   90.00
#
_symmetry.space_group_name_H-M   'P 1'
#
loop_
_entity.id
_entity.type
_entity.pdbx_description
1 polymer ?
#
loop_
_entity_poly.entity_id
_entity_poly.type
_entity_poly.pdbx_seq_one_letter_code
_entity_poly.pdbx_strand_id
1 'polypeptide(L)'
;MLLQPPRRAAPQCGEPPIIVRHPHYPEHQSTLLRFPRLDAVSRRDEVDCEYTYGVHHGTVLSACQIITGNASTVYLSYDHRGKMPVRLSYDGILTYGQYFLHVPQGIDDLHPFAVICDFEDWQFPHDGIPEAWTSFESAPVVAASPTYHCALSGGLSTEPAYLVPHNQSSWFHQNRMGDYIANRGEDFGPGNASNICYLHKDLLRDFNCRAFALVPKMSRHGYRLVAHYLSTSDDLLYPANVFHNQEAYQLERYTGEYLYARFAYTIFGLIRTFTEQKRRVAVIEPGRNEFKLCTWVTKVYWMSPEQVAARRTQLANQPLRKRNLSESGINTERQHGPKPFRPLLTEHGQSRPLLDPGRPILTQNRALHHSHRRARSLTFDDLPPEVRLQIWEATWPRPRLIGAEAVELDNQSTDDIEDFARLQILGSMESWLKAGETRQMLKHDRYPVALSVCAESRRHTMQHFTLIYHHEHIEWSFYLNPALDILWASDDLWNLEEEDITNLSRAYGRQLTCIKKLVLDAESWRDMATLEILRYLGGIEVIQLRLDDNASPTVVTELLQDLGVQFRNDNRYCSRFQLIDQSYRIRGEFETGKYI
;
A
#
# COMPACT_ATOMS: atom_id res chain seq x y z
N MET A 1 15.84 -6.19 12.29
CA MET A 1 14.90 -5.05 12.37
C MET A 1 13.53 -5.59 12.80
N LEU A 2 12.58 -4.78 13.28
CA LEU A 2 11.18 -5.22 13.33
C LEU A 2 10.48 -4.65 12.10
N LEU A 3 9.91 -5.51 11.26
CA LEU A 3 9.00 -5.10 10.20
C LEU A 3 7.73 -4.56 10.86
N GLN A 4 7.72 -3.26 11.12
CA GLN A 4 6.51 -2.55 11.54
C GLN A 4 6.01 -1.73 10.36
N PRO A 5 4.75 -1.90 9.92
CA PRO A 5 4.10 -0.87 9.13
C PRO A 5 4.09 0.43 9.96
N PRO A 6 4.15 1.60 9.32
CA PRO A 6 4.29 2.85 10.04
C PRO A 6 3.08 3.09 10.97
N ARG A 7 3.33 3.21 12.28
CA ARG A 7 2.31 3.36 13.34
C ARG A 7 1.48 4.65 13.30
N ARG A 8 1.81 5.54 12.36
CA ARG A 8 1.12 6.77 12.00
C ARG A 8 1.11 6.81 10.47
N ALA A 9 0.20 7.56 9.86
CA ALA A 9 0.26 7.82 8.42
C ALA A 9 1.66 8.36 8.07
N ALA A 10 2.51 7.52 7.48
CA ALA A 10 3.86 7.94 7.10
C ALA A 10 3.70 9.07 6.10
N PRO A 11 4.38 10.21 6.30
CA PRO A 11 4.05 11.43 5.57
C PRO A 11 4.52 11.32 4.13
N GLN A 12 3.64 10.82 3.23
CA GLN A 12 3.76 11.07 1.79
C GLN A 12 3.81 12.58 1.48
N CYS A 13 3.32 13.42 2.42
CA CYS A 13 3.10 14.85 2.23
C CYS A 13 3.90 15.77 3.18
N GLY A 14 5.00 15.29 3.81
CA GLY A 14 5.73 16.04 4.85
C GLY A 14 7.22 16.23 4.57
N GLU A 15 7.98 15.15 4.48
CA GLU A 15 9.43 15.21 4.19
C GLU A 15 9.73 15.01 2.70
N PRO A 16 10.74 15.69 2.14
CA PRO A 16 11.16 15.49 0.76
C PRO A 16 11.71 14.06 0.55
N PRO A 17 11.44 13.43 -0.60
CA PRO A 17 11.88 12.06 -0.88
C PRO A 17 13.40 11.95 -0.90
N ILE A 18 13.92 10.76 -0.60
CA ILE A 18 15.35 10.47 -0.62
C ILE A 18 15.82 10.36 -2.07
N ILE A 19 16.86 11.11 -2.42
CA ILE A 19 17.37 11.23 -3.79
C ILE A 19 18.69 10.46 -3.93
N VAL A 20 18.74 9.51 -4.87
CA VAL A 20 20.01 8.94 -5.34
C VAL A 20 20.51 9.74 -6.53
N ARG A 21 21.77 10.17 -6.48
CA ARG A 21 22.40 11.06 -7.46
C ARG A 21 23.58 10.41 -8.18
N HIS A 22 23.78 10.80 -9.43
CA HIS A 22 24.94 10.47 -10.23
C HIS A 22 26.08 11.49 -10.01
N PRO A 23 27.26 11.08 -9.51
CA PRO A 23 28.37 11.96 -9.10
C PRO A 23 29.21 12.53 -10.26
N HIS A 24 28.63 12.65 -11.47
CA HIS A 24 29.34 13.16 -12.65
C HIS A 24 28.48 14.12 -13.49
N TYR A 25 27.26 14.42 -13.05
CA TYR A 25 26.38 15.43 -13.68
C TYR A 25 26.13 16.57 -12.67
N PRO A 26 25.85 17.80 -13.13
CA PRO A 26 25.50 18.92 -12.25
C PRO A 26 24.33 18.60 -11.32
N GLU A 27 24.27 19.20 -10.13
CA GLU A 27 23.31 18.81 -9.08
C GLU A 27 21.84 18.80 -9.56
N HIS A 28 21.42 19.83 -10.28
CA HIS A 28 20.07 19.96 -10.86
C HIS A 28 19.76 18.95 -11.97
N GLN A 29 20.75 18.18 -12.42
CA GLN A 29 20.65 17.13 -13.45
C GLN A 29 21.12 15.75 -12.94
N SER A 30 21.53 15.63 -11.67
CA SER A 30 22.18 14.42 -11.16
C SER A 30 21.20 13.36 -10.65
N THR A 31 19.92 13.67 -10.48
CA THR A 31 18.91 12.73 -9.97
C THR A 31 18.80 11.47 -10.83
N LEU A 32 19.02 10.31 -10.22
CA LEU A 32 18.80 8.99 -10.81
C LEU A 32 17.46 8.40 -10.38
N LEU A 33 17.24 8.32 -9.07
CA LEU A 33 16.09 7.69 -8.44
C LEU A 33 15.62 8.54 -7.24
N ARG A 34 14.32 8.46 -6.94
CA ARG A 34 13.67 9.14 -5.81
C ARG A 34 12.82 8.12 -5.08
N PHE A 35 12.92 8.07 -3.75
CA PHE A 35 12.20 7.10 -2.92
C PHE A 35 11.41 7.80 -1.80
N PRO A 36 10.18 7.36 -1.50
CA PRO A 36 9.39 7.90 -0.41
C PRO A 36 9.96 7.43 0.95
N ARG A 37 9.76 8.25 2.00
CA ARG A 37 10.23 7.99 3.36
C ARG A 37 9.20 7.23 4.17
N LEU A 38 9.12 5.91 3.95
CA LEU A 38 8.07 5.05 4.52
C LEU A 38 8.59 4.03 5.54
N ASP A 39 9.92 3.79 5.58
CA ASP A 39 10.55 2.93 6.59
C ASP A 39 10.88 3.72 7.86
N ALA A 40 10.34 3.31 9.00
CA ALA A 40 10.52 4.01 10.28
C ALA A 40 11.73 3.47 11.08
N VAL A 41 12.50 4.39 11.67
CA VAL A 41 13.58 4.09 12.62
C VAL A 41 13.17 4.58 14.00
N SER A 42 13.00 3.65 14.94
CA SER A 42 12.92 3.99 16.36
C SER A 42 14.34 4.22 16.90
N ARG A 43 14.62 5.43 17.38
CA ARG A 43 15.69 5.60 18.36
C ARG A 43 15.29 4.81 19.60
N ARG A 44 16.17 3.92 20.06
CA ARG A 44 16.01 3.33 21.39
C ARG A 44 16.45 4.37 22.42
N ASP A 45 15.84 4.31 23.60
CA ASP A 45 16.29 4.92 24.85
C ASP A 45 15.82 6.35 25.18
N GLU A 46 14.84 6.93 24.47
CA GLU A 46 14.14 8.17 24.90
C GLU A 46 12.62 7.95 24.99
N VAL A 47 11.99 8.51 26.03
CA VAL A 47 10.57 8.25 26.39
C VAL A 47 9.58 8.95 25.45
N ASP A 48 10.03 9.99 24.73
CA ASP A 48 9.30 10.68 23.66
C ASP A 48 9.91 10.36 22.29
N CYS A 49 9.57 9.18 21.72
CA CYS A 49 10.14 8.70 20.46
C CYS A 49 9.74 9.55 19.22
N GLU A 50 10.59 10.50 18.83
CA GLU A 50 10.58 11.08 17.48
C GLU A 50 11.06 10.01 16.47
N TYR A 51 10.13 9.47 15.68
CA TYR A 51 10.44 8.49 14.64
C TYR A 51 11.10 9.19 13.44
N THR A 52 12.33 8.82 13.10
CA THR A 52 12.94 9.23 11.83
C THR A 52 12.47 8.30 10.71
N TYR A 53 11.98 8.86 9.61
CA TYR A 53 11.56 8.08 8.44
C TYR A 53 12.64 8.06 7.36
N GLY A 54 12.66 6.99 6.57
CA GLY A 54 13.67 6.74 5.55
C GLY A 54 13.27 5.66 4.55
N VAL A 55 14.25 5.05 3.91
CA VAL A 55 14.06 3.94 2.95
C VAL A 55 15.06 2.81 3.21
N HIS A 56 14.61 1.57 3.08
CA HIS A 56 15.44 0.37 3.21
C HIS A 56 16.67 0.39 2.28
N HIS A 57 17.86 0.29 2.87
CA HIS A 57 19.15 0.41 2.19
C HIS A 57 19.33 -0.66 1.11
N GLY A 58 19.05 -1.93 1.42
CA GLY A 58 19.16 -3.03 0.48
C GLY A 58 18.28 -2.88 -0.76
N THR A 59 17.05 -2.37 -0.59
CA THR A 59 16.16 -2.08 -1.72
C THR A 59 16.73 -0.98 -2.62
N VAL A 60 17.25 0.11 -2.05
CA VAL A 60 17.90 1.16 -2.84
C VAL A 60 19.18 0.66 -3.51
N LEU A 61 19.98 -0.17 -2.83
CA LEU A 61 21.22 -0.73 -3.37
C LEU A 61 20.94 -1.67 -4.55
N SER A 62 19.97 -2.58 -4.45
CA SER A 62 19.54 -3.43 -5.56
C SER A 62 18.98 -2.60 -6.73
N ALA A 63 18.19 -1.55 -6.46
CA ALA A 63 17.75 -0.63 -7.51
C ALA A 63 18.91 0.04 -8.24
N CYS A 64 19.97 0.42 -7.51
CA CYS A 64 21.19 0.98 -8.08
C CYS A 64 21.96 -0.05 -8.92
N GLN A 65 22.10 -1.28 -8.44
CA GLN A 65 22.73 -2.39 -9.18
C GLN A 65 22.05 -2.62 -10.53
N ILE A 66 20.71 -2.69 -10.56
CA ILE A 66 19.90 -2.88 -11.77
C ILE A 66 20.19 -1.81 -12.83
N ILE A 67 20.12 -0.52 -12.47
CA ILE A 67 20.34 0.58 -13.43
C ILE A 67 21.79 0.72 -13.89
N THR A 68 22.74 0.06 -13.22
CA THR A 68 24.17 -0.01 -13.60
C THR A 68 24.56 -1.34 -14.27
N GLY A 69 23.60 -2.17 -14.68
CA GLY A 69 23.87 -3.44 -15.37
C GLY A 69 24.31 -4.58 -14.45
N ASN A 70 23.70 -4.65 -13.26
CA ASN A 70 23.94 -5.67 -12.22
C ASN A 70 25.36 -5.67 -11.63
N ALA A 71 26.04 -4.51 -11.66
CA ALA A 71 27.36 -4.34 -11.07
C ALA A 71 27.32 -4.53 -9.54
N SER A 72 27.78 -5.69 -9.04
CA SER A 72 27.75 -6.04 -7.61
C SER A 72 28.63 -5.13 -6.74
N THR A 73 29.60 -4.43 -7.33
CA THR A 73 30.58 -3.56 -6.66
C THR A 73 30.10 -2.14 -6.38
N VAL A 74 28.88 -1.77 -6.81
CA VAL A 74 28.36 -0.41 -6.58
C VAL A 74 28.10 -0.13 -5.12
N TYR A 75 28.24 1.12 -4.72
CA TYR A 75 27.96 1.58 -3.36
C TYR A 75 27.37 2.98 -3.33
N LEU A 76 26.67 3.29 -2.24
CA LEU A 76 26.19 4.64 -1.96
C LEU A 76 27.21 5.40 -1.11
N SER A 77 27.31 6.71 -1.31
CA SER A 77 28.15 7.61 -0.51
C SER A 77 27.37 8.84 -0.07
N TYR A 78 27.76 9.39 1.09
CA TYR A 78 27.27 10.69 1.56
C TYR A 78 27.87 11.86 0.76
N ASP A 79 28.98 11.65 0.05
CA ASP A 79 29.67 12.71 -0.69
C ASP A 79 29.83 12.41 -2.19
N HIS A 80 29.94 13.48 -2.96
CA HIS A 80 30.07 13.46 -4.42
C HIS A 80 31.36 12.79 -4.92
N ARG A 81 32.40 12.62 -4.08
CA ARG A 81 33.68 12.00 -4.46
C ARG A 81 33.84 10.55 -3.97
N GLY A 82 32.83 9.97 -3.33
CA GLY A 82 32.86 8.57 -2.88
C GLY A 82 33.78 8.31 -1.68
N LYS A 83 34.27 9.35 -1.01
CA LYS A 83 35.22 9.25 0.11
C LYS A 83 34.55 8.87 1.43
N MET A 84 33.24 9.06 1.53
CA MET A 84 32.40 8.75 2.68
C MET A 84 31.34 7.72 2.28
N PRO A 85 31.71 6.44 2.03
CA PRO A 85 30.75 5.40 1.70
C PRO A 85 29.77 5.18 2.85
N VAL A 86 28.53 4.81 2.51
CA VAL A 86 27.49 4.41 3.45
C VAL A 86 27.92 3.10 4.13
N ARG A 87 28.05 3.12 5.46
CA ARG A 87 28.46 1.97 6.28
C ARG A 87 27.28 1.22 6.93
N LEU A 88 26.07 1.43 6.43
CA LEU A 88 24.88 0.73 6.91
C LEU A 88 24.88 -0.71 6.37
N SER A 89 24.38 -1.65 7.17
CA SER A 89 24.06 -3.02 6.72
C SER A 89 23.01 -3.00 5.60
N TYR A 90 22.87 -4.12 4.88
CA TYR A 90 21.83 -4.28 3.84
C TYR A 90 20.43 -3.94 4.39
N ASP A 91 20.07 -4.48 5.57
CA ASP A 91 18.80 -4.17 6.25
C ASP A 91 18.79 -2.87 7.08
N GLY A 92 19.73 -1.96 6.81
CA GLY A 92 19.73 -0.61 7.39
C GLY A 92 18.66 0.29 6.75
N ILE A 93 18.35 1.41 7.39
CA ILE A 93 17.46 2.44 6.83
C ILE A 93 18.29 3.69 6.48
N LEU A 94 18.19 4.13 5.24
CA LEU A 94 18.74 5.38 4.74
C LEU A 94 17.82 6.54 5.16
N THR A 95 18.35 7.54 5.88
CA THR A 95 17.57 8.66 6.44
C THR A 95 17.99 10.03 5.89
N TYR A 96 19.17 10.16 5.27
CA TYR A 96 19.65 11.42 4.70
C TYR A 96 18.87 11.77 3.42
N GLY A 97 18.70 13.07 3.14
CA GLY A 97 17.95 13.53 1.97
C GLY A 97 18.54 13.14 0.62
N GLN A 98 19.85 12.90 0.55
CA GLN A 98 20.53 12.53 -0.69
C GLN A 98 21.74 11.63 -0.48
N TYR A 99 22.00 10.79 -1.48
CA TYR A 99 23.14 9.88 -1.58
C TYR A 99 23.70 9.91 -3.01
N PHE A 100 25.00 9.64 -3.17
CA PHE A 100 25.66 9.54 -4.47
C PHE A 100 25.96 8.08 -4.79
N LEU A 101 25.53 7.61 -5.97
CA LEU A 101 25.83 6.26 -6.46
C LEU A 101 27.21 6.23 -7.10
N HIS A 102 28.09 5.38 -6.59
CA HIS A 102 29.42 5.17 -7.15
C HIS A 102 29.53 3.76 -7.72
N VAL A 103 30.07 3.69 -8.95
CA VAL A 103 30.42 2.45 -9.64
C VAL A 103 31.95 2.42 -9.70
N PRO A 104 32.63 1.47 -9.03
CA PRO A 104 34.08 1.31 -9.18
C PRO A 104 34.42 0.97 -10.62
N GLN A 105 34.88 1.97 -11.39
CA GLN A 105 35.15 1.78 -12.81
C GLN A 105 36.45 1.00 -13.01
N GLY A 106 36.36 -0.08 -13.79
CA GLY A 106 37.51 -0.55 -14.52
C GLY A 106 37.68 0.29 -15.79
N ILE A 107 38.81 0.98 -15.91
CA ILE A 107 39.47 1.42 -17.17
C ILE A 107 39.10 2.82 -17.75
N ASP A 108 38.03 3.52 -17.36
CA ASP A 108 37.69 4.86 -17.95
C ASP A 108 37.17 5.91 -16.94
N ASP A 109 38.05 6.38 -16.05
CA ASP A 109 37.76 7.43 -15.05
C ASP A 109 37.41 8.82 -15.65
N LEU A 110 37.52 9.00 -16.96
CA LEU A 110 37.30 10.29 -17.63
C LEU A 110 35.83 10.57 -17.96
N HIS A 111 34.96 9.55 -17.91
CA HIS A 111 33.56 9.67 -18.32
C HIS A 111 32.58 9.29 -17.19
N PRO A 112 31.39 9.93 -17.11
CA PRO A 112 30.29 9.45 -16.28
C PRO A 112 30.02 7.96 -16.55
N PHE A 113 29.71 7.15 -15.54
CA PHE A 113 29.29 5.77 -15.82
C PHE A 113 28.01 5.75 -16.68
N ALA A 114 27.82 4.68 -17.45
CA ALA A 114 26.63 4.52 -18.28
C ALA A 114 25.47 3.98 -17.44
N VAL A 115 24.26 4.47 -17.72
CA VAL A 115 23.04 4.06 -17.02
C VAL A 115 22.11 3.34 -17.99
N ILE A 116 21.58 2.19 -17.60
CA ILE A 116 20.49 1.51 -18.33
C ILE A 116 19.20 2.27 -18.01
N CYS A 117 18.51 2.72 -19.06
CA CYS A 117 17.36 3.61 -18.92
C CYS A 117 16.00 2.93 -19.18
N ASP A 118 16.02 1.67 -19.60
CA ASP A 118 14.84 0.92 -20.04
C ASP A 118 14.98 -0.57 -19.71
N PHE A 119 13.86 -1.22 -19.41
CA PHE A 119 13.82 -2.63 -19.00
C PHE A 119 14.20 -3.56 -20.16
N GLU A 120 13.78 -3.21 -21.37
CA GLU A 120 14.13 -3.89 -22.62
C GLU A 120 15.65 -3.86 -22.91
N ASP A 121 16.38 -2.91 -22.30
CA ASP A 121 17.83 -2.72 -22.36
C ASP A 121 18.57 -3.26 -21.11
N TRP A 122 17.89 -4.03 -20.25
CA TRP A 122 18.49 -4.69 -19.09
C TRP A 122 18.67 -6.20 -19.33
N GLN A 123 19.82 -6.75 -18.96
CA GLN A 123 20.07 -8.19 -18.96
C GLN A 123 19.77 -8.77 -17.58
N PHE A 124 19.05 -9.89 -17.53
CA PHE A 124 18.73 -10.56 -16.26
C PHE A 124 19.97 -11.27 -15.69
N PRO A 125 20.36 -11.03 -14.41
CA PRO A 125 21.55 -11.62 -13.83
C PRO A 125 21.26 -13.02 -13.27
N HIS A 126 21.12 -14.02 -14.15
CA HIS A 126 20.74 -15.40 -13.79
C HIS A 126 21.40 -15.95 -12.51
N ASP A 127 22.74 -15.88 -12.43
CA ASP A 127 23.53 -16.35 -11.28
C ASP A 127 24.03 -15.20 -10.37
N GLY A 128 23.50 -13.99 -10.56
CA GLY A 128 24.00 -12.74 -9.96
C GLY A 128 22.95 -11.94 -9.20
N ILE A 129 21.83 -12.58 -8.82
CA ILE A 129 20.78 -11.97 -8.01
C ILE A 129 21.30 -11.81 -6.55
N PRO A 130 21.06 -10.68 -5.86
CA PRO A 130 21.55 -10.51 -4.48
C PRO A 130 20.93 -11.52 -3.51
N GLU A 131 21.75 -12.06 -2.60
CA GLU A 131 21.42 -13.14 -1.64
C GLU A 131 20.07 -12.98 -0.91
N ALA A 132 19.68 -11.76 -0.54
CA ALA A 132 18.40 -11.48 0.10
C ALA A 132 17.17 -11.91 -0.74
N TRP A 133 17.31 -11.98 -2.07
CA TRP A 133 16.26 -12.39 -3.01
C TRP A 133 16.24 -13.91 -3.28
N THR A 134 17.20 -14.66 -2.75
CA THR A 134 17.27 -16.13 -2.85
C THR A 134 17.21 -16.82 -1.49
N SER A 135 17.24 -16.06 -0.38
CA SER A 135 17.34 -16.57 0.99
C SER A 135 16.02 -16.51 1.79
N PHE A 136 14.88 -16.36 1.13
CA PHE A 136 13.56 -16.56 1.73
C PHE A 136 13.04 -17.96 1.39
N GLU A 137 12.21 -18.53 2.26
CA GLU A 137 11.67 -19.88 2.10
C GLU A 137 10.67 -19.96 0.92
N SER A 138 11.09 -20.52 -0.21
CA SER A 138 10.23 -20.89 -1.33
C SER A 138 9.49 -22.20 -1.06
N ALA A 139 8.35 -22.43 -1.70
CA ALA A 139 7.55 -23.65 -1.57
C ALA A 139 8.36 -24.90 -1.93
N PRO A 140 8.04 -26.05 -1.31
CA PRO A 140 8.10 -27.31 -2.03
C PRO A 140 7.24 -27.21 -3.31
N VAL A 141 7.80 -27.62 -4.46
CA VAL A 141 7.25 -27.47 -5.83
C VAL A 141 5.91 -28.21 -6.09
N VAL A 142 5.23 -28.70 -5.05
CA VAL A 142 4.18 -29.74 -5.13
C VAL A 142 2.75 -29.18 -5.07
N ALA A 143 2.53 -27.96 -4.59
CA ALA A 143 1.19 -27.41 -4.33
C ALA A 143 0.69 -26.39 -5.39
N ALA A 144 0.70 -26.77 -6.67
CA ALA A 144 0.08 -25.99 -7.75
C ALA A 144 -1.46 -26.09 -7.75
N SER A 145 -2.12 -25.87 -6.60
CA SER A 145 -3.56 -25.61 -6.55
C SER A 145 -3.81 -24.16 -7.01
N PRO A 146 -4.79 -23.90 -7.91
CA PRO A 146 -5.13 -22.55 -8.37
C PRO A 146 -5.89 -21.78 -7.29
N THR A 147 -5.18 -21.42 -6.22
CA THR A 147 -5.72 -20.56 -5.16
C THR A 147 -5.70 -19.12 -5.62
N TYR A 148 -6.88 -18.58 -5.90
CA TYR A 148 -7.11 -17.19 -6.29
C TYR A 148 -6.91 -16.22 -5.12
N HIS A 149 -5.92 -16.40 -4.24
CA HIS A 149 -5.71 -15.54 -3.08
C HIS A 149 -4.81 -14.34 -3.42
N CYS A 150 -5.25 -13.14 -3.02
CA CYS A 150 -4.48 -11.92 -3.14
C CYS A 150 -3.16 -12.03 -2.37
N ALA A 151 -2.02 -11.84 -3.05
CA ALA A 151 -0.68 -12.00 -2.49
C ALA A 151 -0.31 -11.01 -1.38
N LEU A 152 -1.19 -10.06 -1.00
CA LEU A 152 -0.98 -9.11 0.10
C LEU A 152 -2.05 -9.13 1.20
N SER A 153 -3.28 -9.54 0.86
CA SER A 153 -4.39 -9.60 1.82
C SER A 153 -4.84 -11.02 2.19
N GLY A 154 -4.59 -12.02 1.34
CA GLY A 154 -5.05 -13.41 1.54
C GLY A 154 -6.46 -13.70 1.03
N GLY A 155 -7.37 -12.72 1.07
CA GLY A 155 -8.72 -12.86 0.48
C GLY A 155 -8.74 -13.18 -1.01
N LEU A 156 -9.88 -13.66 -1.51
CA LEU A 156 -10.07 -14.07 -2.91
C LEU A 156 -9.89 -12.91 -3.92
N SER A 157 -9.38 -13.24 -5.10
CA SER A 157 -8.88 -12.34 -6.13
C SER A 157 -8.69 -13.09 -7.45
N THR A 158 -9.60 -12.87 -8.40
CA THR A 158 -9.56 -13.50 -9.73
C THR A 158 -8.64 -12.78 -10.73
N GLU A 159 -8.10 -11.62 -10.36
CA GLU A 159 -7.37 -10.70 -11.23
C GLU A 159 -5.86 -11.02 -11.27
N PRO A 160 -5.31 -11.46 -12.42
CA PRO A 160 -3.91 -11.89 -12.52
C PRO A 160 -2.93 -10.71 -12.59
N ALA A 161 -2.00 -10.69 -11.64
CA ALA A 161 -0.87 -9.77 -11.57
C ALA A 161 0.41 -10.43 -12.11
N TYR A 162 0.70 -10.17 -13.39
CA TYR A 162 1.92 -10.65 -14.06
C TYR A 162 3.17 -10.01 -13.45
N LEU A 163 4.10 -10.82 -12.95
CA LEU A 163 5.39 -10.36 -12.40
C LEU A 163 6.24 -9.74 -13.52
N VAL A 164 6.57 -10.51 -14.57
CA VAL A 164 7.03 -9.97 -15.84
C VAL A 164 5.82 -9.71 -16.74
N PRO A 165 5.50 -8.45 -17.11
CA PRO A 165 4.30 -8.14 -17.88
C PRO A 165 4.25 -8.83 -19.25
N HIS A 166 3.05 -9.23 -19.71
CA HIS A 166 2.88 -9.92 -20.99
C HIS A 166 3.40 -9.12 -22.21
N ASN A 167 3.35 -7.78 -22.17
CA ASN A 167 3.91 -6.93 -23.22
C ASN A 167 5.47 -6.92 -23.26
N GLN A 168 6.13 -7.56 -22.30
CA GLN A 168 7.59 -7.76 -22.25
C GLN A 168 8.04 -9.14 -22.77
N SER A 169 7.17 -9.85 -23.50
CA SER A 169 7.46 -11.18 -24.07
C SER A 169 8.81 -11.27 -24.81
N SER A 170 9.18 -10.26 -25.61
CA SER A 170 10.48 -10.26 -26.30
C SER A 170 11.67 -10.22 -25.34
N TRP A 171 11.58 -9.48 -24.23
CA TRP A 171 12.61 -9.44 -23.18
C TRP A 171 12.66 -10.75 -22.39
N PHE A 172 11.50 -11.34 -22.09
CA PHE A 172 11.35 -12.61 -21.37
C PHE A 172 12.08 -13.75 -22.08
N HIS A 173 11.87 -13.90 -23.39
CA HIS A 173 12.56 -14.92 -24.20
C HIS A 173 14.05 -14.61 -24.38
N GLN A 174 14.41 -13.35 -24.60
CA GLN A 174 15.80 -12.91 -24.75
C GLN A 174 16.65 -13.21 -23.50
N ASN A 175 16.06 -13.09 -22.31
CA ASN A 175 16.68 -13.39 -21.02
C ASN A 175 16.32 -14.79 -20.49
N ARG A 176 15.91 -15.72 -21.38
CA ARG A 176 15.63 -17.13 -21.04
C ARG A 176 14.76 -17.34 -19.79
N MET A 177 13.83 -16.43 -19.51
CA MET A 177 13.08 -16.45 -18.25
C MET A 177 12.15 -17.66 -18.12
N GLY A 178 11.91 -18.40 -19.20
CA GLY A 178 11.23 -19.69 -19.19
C GLY A 178 12.00 -20.82 -18.49
N ASP A 179 13.30 -20.67 -18.25
CA ASP A 179 14.11 -21.64 -17.49
C ASP A 179 13.69 -21.71 -16.01
N TYR A 180 12.98 -20.69 -15.50
CA TYR A 180 12.45 -20.59 -14.13
C TYR A 180 11.00 -21.08 -13.98
N ILE A 181 10.43 -21.73 -15.00
CA ILE A 181 9.08 -22.28 -14.94
C ILE A 181 9.08 -23.58 -14.13
N ALA A 182 8.40 -23.58 -12.98
CA ALA A 182 8.30 -24.74 -12.10
C ALA A 182 7.45 -25.87 -12.72
N ASN A 183 6.33 -25.51 -13.34
CA ASN A 183 5.42 -26.44 -13.99
C ASN A 183 5.75 -26.57 -15.49
N ARG A 184 6.37 -27.68 -15.90
CA ARG A 184 6.69 -28.02 -17.31
C ARG A 184 5.44 -28.34 -18.16
N GLY A 185 4.43 -27.47 -18.13
CA GLY A 185 3.29 -27.47 -19.04
C GLY A 185 3.67 -26.90 -20.41
N GLU A 186 2.67 -26.69 -21.27
CA GLU A 186 2.88 -26.31 -22.67
C GLU A 186 3.18 -24.81 -22.89
N ASP A 187 2.86 -23.93 -21.93
CA ASP A 187 3.17 -22.50 -22.02
C ASP A 187 4.54 -22.17 -21.38
N PHE A 188 5.51 -21.84 -22.23
CA PHE A 188 6.86 -21.39 -21.84
C PHE A 188 7.03 -19.87 -21.87
N GLY A 189 5.96 -19.12 -22.14
CA GLY A 189 5.96 -17.66 -22.23
C GLY A 189 5.58 -16.95 -20.93
N PRO A 190 5.42 -15.60 -20.97
CA PRO A 190 4.99 -14.80 -19.82
C PRO A 190 3.59 -15.14 -19.28
N GLY A 191 2.80 -15.97 -19.99
CA GLY A 191 1.48 -16.43 -19.56
C GLY A 191 1.52 -17.55 -18.51
N ASN A 192 2.68 -18.18 -18.31
CA ASN A 192 2.81 -19.30 -17.37
C ASN A 192 2.45 -18.89 -15.94
N ALA A 193 1.72 -19.76 -15.23
CA ALA A 193 1.28 -19.53 -13.85
C ALA A 193 2.42 -19.20 -12.87
N SER A 194 3.66 -19.66 -13.12
CA SER A 194 4.84 -19.34 -12.31
C SER A 194 5.16 -17.83 -12.30
N ASN A 195 4.75 -17.09 -13.35
CA ASN A 195 4.95 -15.65 -13.52
C ASN A 195 3.73 -14.82 -13.05
N ILE A 196 2.73 -15.45 -12.43
CA ILE A 196 1.47 -14.81 -12.03
C ILE A 196 1.33 -14.88 -10.50
N CYS A 197 1.13 -13.72 -9.88
CA CYS A 197 0.49 -13.63 -8.56
C CYS A 197 -0.94 -13.09 -8.74
N TYR A 198 -1.80 -13.19 -7.73
CA TYR A 198 -3.12 -12.56 -7.76
C TYR A 198 -3.10 -11.33 -6.85
N LEU A 199 -3.77 -10.25 -7.26
CA LEU A 199 -3.88 -9.02 -6.47
C LEU A 199 -5.30 -8.47 -6.62
N HIS A 200 -5.89 -8.00 -5.52
CA HIS A 200 -7.16 -7.27 -5.59
C HIS A 200 -7.07 -6.15 -6.64
N LYS A 201 -8.14 -5.94 -7.41
CA LYS A 201 -8.18 -5.07 -8.60
C LYS A 201 -7.53 -3.69 -8.40
N ASP A 202 -7.72 -3.14 -7.22
CA ASP A 202 -7.14 -1.88 -6.77
C ASP A 202 -5.62 -1.92 -6.61
N LEU A 203 -5.09 -2.94 -5.92
CA LEU A 203 -3.66 -3.19 -5.78
C LEU A 203 -3.02 -3.53 -7.13
N LEU A 204 -3.74 -4.25 -8.00
CA LEU A 204 -3.30 -4.55 -9.36
C LEU A 204 -3.10 -3.27 -10.19
N ARG A 205 -3.94 -2.24 -10.02
CA ARG A 205 -3.74 -0.93 -10.67
C ARG A 205 -2.42 -0.30 -10.22
N ASP A 206 -2.23 -0.12 -8.91
CA ASP A 206 -1.02 0.49 -8.35
C ASP A 206 0.25 -0.31 -8.75
N PHE A 207 0.17 -1.64 -8.69
CA PHE A 207 1.22 -2.56 -9.13
C PHE A 207 1.58 -2.31 -10.60
N ASN A 208 0.59 -2.34 -11.51
CA ASN A 208 0.79 -2.12 -12.95
C ASN A 208 1.25 -0.70 -13.30
N CYS A 209 0.85 0.30 -12.51
CA CYS A 209 1.37 1.66 -12.57
C CYS A 209 2.81 1.79 -12.03
N ARG A 210 3.44 0.69 -11.59
CA ARG A 210 4.80 0.65 -11.01
C ARG A 210 4.93 1.47 -9.72
N ALA A 211 3.86 1.50 -8.91
CA ALA A 211 3.85 2.18 -7.62
C ALA A 211 4.70 1.46 -6.56
N PHE A 212 4.61 0.13 -6.53
CA PHE A 212 5.27 -0.74 -5.57
C PHE A 212 5.75 -2.05 -6.21
N ALA A 213 6.63 -2.76 -5.50
CA ALA A 213 7.01 -4.12 -5.81
C ALA A 213 7.08 -4.94 -4.50
N LEU A 214 7.09 -6.26 -4.62
CA LEU A 214 7.43 -7.15 -3.51
C LEU A 214 8.97 -7.21 -3.39
N VAL A 215 9.51 -6.97 -2.20
CA VAL A 215 10.96 -6.97 -1.94
C VAL A 215 11.29 -7.74 -0.66
N PRO A 216 12.43 -8.43 -0.57
CA PRO A 216 12.86 -9.09 0.65
C PRO A 216 13.36 -8.06 1.68
N LYS A 217 12.97 -8.24 2.95
CA LYS A 217 13.52 -7.52 4.11
C LYS A 217 13.72 -8.46 5.29
N MET A 218 14.80 -8.27 6.06
CA MET A 218 15.08 -9.11 7.23
C MET A 218 14.08 -8.88 8.37
N SER A 219 13.41 -9.96 8.77
CA SER A 219 12.50 -10.04 9.91
C SER A 219 13.16 -10.72 11.12
N ARG A 220 12.38 -11.13 12.13
CA ARG A 220 12.86 -12.04 13.19
C ARG A 220 12.96 -13.50 12.74
N HIS A 221 12.34 -13.84 11.60
CA HIS A 221 12.19 -15.19 11.03
C HIS A 221 12.91 -15.30 9.68
N GLY A 222 14.05 -14.61 9.51
CA GLY A 222 14.75 -14.51 8.22
C GLY A 222 14.13 -13.47 7.27
N TYR A 223 14.51 -13.52 5.99
CA TYR A 223 13.96 -12.63 4.96
C TYR A 223 12.49 -12.97 4.69
N ARG A 224 11.64 -11.93 4.66
CA ARG A 224 10.23 -12.02 4.24
C ARG A 224 10.00 -11.06 3.09
N LEU A 225 9.14 -11.44 2.14
CA LEU A 225 8.71 -10.54 1.06
C LEU A 225 7.66 -9.59 1.60
N VAL A 226 7.85 -8.30 1.37
CA VAL A 226 6.89 -7.26 1.74
C VAL A 226 6.59 -6.35 0.55
N ALA A 227 5.38 -5.78 0.49
CA ALA A 227 5.10 -4.68 -0.43
C ALA A 227 5.92 -3.45 -0.03
N HIS A 228 6.67 -2.91 -0.99
CA HIS A 228 7.48 -1.72 -0.81
C HIS A 228 7.11 -0.70 -1.88
N TYR A 229 6.48 0.40 -1.44
CA TYR A 229 6.11 1.50 -2.31
C TYR A 229 7.36 2.31 -2.67
N LEU A 230 7.56 2.47 -3.97
CA LEU A 230 8.72 3.09 -4.60
C LEU A 230 8.36 4.44 -5.23
N SER A 231 7.09 4.60 -5.62
CA SER A 231 6.57 5.83 -6.20
C SER A 231 6.33 6.91 -5.15
N THR A 232 6.67 8.15 -5.51
CA THR A 232 6.36 9.37 -4.76
C THR A 232 5.15 10.10 -5.37
N SER A 233 4.27 9.40 -6.09
CA SER A 233 3.07 9.99 -6.68
C SER A 233 1.95 10.14 -5.65
N ASP A 234 1.19 11.22 -5.76
CA ASP A 234 -0.04 11.45 -4.99
C ASP A 234 -1.27 10.78 -5.65
N ASP A 235 -1.16 10.32 -6.91
CA ASP A 235 -2.25 9.70 -7.69
C ASP A 235 -2.50 8.20 -7.37
N LEU A 236 -1.94 7.71 -6.26
CA LEU A 236 -2.11 6.32 -5.80
C LEU A 236 -3.56 6.10 -5.35
N LEU A 237 -4.09 4.91 -5.61
CA LEU A 237 -5.48 4.60 -5.22
C LEU A 237 -5.62 4.43 -3.70
N TYR A 238 -4.56 3.95 -3.05
CA TYR A 238 -4.44 3.83 -1.59
C TYR A 238 -3.20 4.58 -1.11
N PRO A 239 -3.23 5.21 0.10
CA PRO A 239 -2.03 5.79 0.69
C PRO A 239 -0.95 4.72 0.87
N ALA A 240 0.27 4.99 0.37
CA ALA A 240 1.36 4.03 0.33
C ALA A 240 1.67 3.43 1.72
N ASN A 241 1.49 4.23 2.77
CA ASN A 241 1.71 3.83 4.16
C ASN A 241 0.75 2.75 4.69
N VAL A 242 -0.32 2.40 3.97
CA VAL A 242 -1.25 1.31 4.35
C VAL A 242 -0.63 -0.05 4.07
N PHE A 243 -0.06 -0.21 2.87
CA PHE A 243 0.50 -1.48 2.39
C PHE A 243 2.03 -1.53 2.42
N HIS A 244 2.73 -0.42 2.68
CA HIS A 244 4.20 -0.46 2.82
C HIS A 244 4.62 -1.27 4.05
N ASN A 245 5.53 -2.22 3.82
CA ASN A 245 5.94 -3.27 4.76
C ASN A 245 4.83 -4.27 5.16
N GLN A 246 3.71 -4.34 4.43
CA GLN A 246 2.78 -5.47 4.51
C GLN A 246 3.47 -6.72 3.97
N GLU A 247 3.52 -7.79 4.77
CA GLU A 247 4.09 -9.08 4.39
C GLU A 247 3.18 -9.78 3.36
N ALA A 248 3.79 -10.44 2.38
CA ALA A 248 3.05 -11.14 1.34
C ALA A 248 2.43 -12.44 1.89
N TYR A 249 1.17 -12.68 1.52
CA TYR A 249 0.42 -13.88 1.92
C TYR A 249 0.88 -15.09 1.10
N GLN A 250 1.09 -16.24 1.77
CA GLN A 250 1.56 -17.50 1.17
C GLN A 250 2.79 -17.33 0.25
N LEU A 251 3.88 -16.83 0.87
CA LEU A 251 5.21 -16.55 0.29
C LEU A 251 5.78 -17.63 -0.64
N GLU A 252 5.37 -18.87 -0.39
CA GLU A 252 5.97 -20.09 -0.91
C GLU A 252 5.85 -20.19 -2.45
N ARG A 253 4.82 -19.60 -3.08
CA ARG A 253 4.45 -19.90 -4.49
C ARG A 253 5.31 -19.23 -5.58
N TYR A 254 6.19 -18.30 -5.26
CA TYR A 254 6.82 -17.43 -6.26
C TYR A 254 8.33 -17.65 -6.41
N THR A 255 8.83 -17.69 -7.65
CA THR A 255 10.27 -17.76 -7.90
C THR A 255 10.90 -16.37 -7.67
N GLY A 256 12.06 -16.34 -7.01
CA GLY A 256 12.76 -15.09 -6.70
C GLY A 256 13.16 -14.31 -7.95
N GLU A 257 13.31 -15.01 -9.07
CA GLU A 257 13.72 -14.48 -10.35
C GLU A 257 12.64 -13.64 -11.03
N TYR A 258 11.37 -14.08 -11.01
CA TYR A 258 10.26 -13.25 -11.49
C TYR A 258 9.98 -12.06 -10.56
N LEU A 259 10.16 -12.23 -9.24
CA LEU A 259 10.04 -11.14 -8.27
C LEU A 259 11.13 -10.07 -8.49
N TYR A 260 12.38 -10.49 -8.71
CA TYR A 260 13.49 -9.57 -9.00
C TYR A 260 13.32 -8.89 -10.36
N ALA A 261 12.83 -9.61 -11.38
CA ALA A 261 12.49 -9.02 -12.67
C ALA A 261 11.33 -8.00 -12.56
N ARG A 262 10.31 -8.26 -11.72
CA ARG A 262 9.25 -7.28 -11.41
C ARG A 262 9.80 -6.04 -10.75
N PHE A 263 10.69 -6.21 -9.77
CA PHE A 263 11.33 -5.11 -9.09
C PHE A 263 12.13 -4.25 -10.08
N ALA A 264 12.95 -4.85 -10.94
CA ALA A 264 13.66 -4.15 -12.01
C ALA A 264 12.71 -3.39 -12.95
N TYR A 265 11.64 -4.02 -13.44
CA TYR A 265 10.62 -3.38 -14.28
C TYR A 265 10.02 -2.13 -13.61
N THR A 266 9.84 -2.19 -12.29
CA THR A 266 9.34 -1.09 -11.46
C THR A 266 10.36 0.04 -11.33
N ILE A 267 11.63 -0.27 -11.08
CA ILE A 267 12.73 0.71 -10.99
C ILE A 267 12.92 1.49 -12.30
N PHE A 268 12.85 0.85 -13.48
CA PHE A 268 12.90 1.57 -14.75
C PHE A 268 11.70 2.50 -14.99
N GLY A 269 10.60 2.35 -14.24
CA GLY A 269 9.52 3.34 -14.20
C GLY A 269 9.94 4.68 -13.58
N LEU A 270 10.87 4.66 -12.61
CA LEU A 270 11.30 5.81 -11.82
C LEU A 270 12.40 6.63 -12.51
N ILE A 271 13.21 6.01 -13.37
CA ILE A 271 14.40 6.62 -13.98
C ILE A 271 14.10 7.67 -15.07
N ARG A 272 12.81 7.90 -15.38
CA ARG A 272 12.36 8.78 -16.47
C ARG A 272 12.95 10.19 -16.40
N THR A 273 13.01 10.79 -15.21
CA THR A 273 13.56 12.15 -15.01
C THR A 273 15.05 12.27 -15.36
N PHE A 274 15.83 11.19 -15.20
CA PHE A 274 17.22 11.18 -15.64
C PHE A 274 17.34 11.30 -17.17
N THR A 275 16.36 10.77 -17.92
CA THR A 275 16.33 10.75 -19.40
C THR A 275 15.84 12.06 -20.05
N GLU A 276 15.51 13.09 -19.26
CA GLU A 276 15.08 14.42 -19.74
C GLU A 276 16.23 15.29 -20.28
N GLN A 277 17.47 14.78 -20.26
CA GLN A 277 18.67 15.47 -20.75
C GLN A 277 19.52 14.50 -21.58
N LYS A 278 20.56 15.01 -22.25
CA LYS A 278 21.54 14.16 -22.94
C LYS A 278 22.38 13.37 -21.93
N ARG A 279 22.34 12.04 -21.99
CA ARG A 279 23.01 11.13 -21.03
C ARG A 279 23.92 10.12 -21.72
N ARG A 280 24.91 9.61 -20.96
CA ARG A 280 25.63 8.37 -21.29
C ARG A 280 24.74 7.18 -20.89
N VAL A 281 24.17 6.51 -21.88
CA VAL A 281 23.19 5.42 -21.72
C VAL A 281 23.82 4.10 -22.15
N ALA A 282 23.58 3.04 -21.38
CA ALA A 282 23.88 1.67 -21.74
C ALA A 282 22.65 1.04 -22.40
N VAL A 283 22.83 0.42 -23.57
CA VAL A 283 21.78 -0.25 -24.35
C VAL A 283 22.26 -1.59 -24.87
N ILE A 284 21.33 -2.52 -25.10
CA ILE A 284 21.64 -3.85 -25.61
C ILE A 284 21.44 -3.89 -27.12
N GLU A 285 22.42 -4.44 -27.84
CA GLU A 285 22.33 -4.64 -29.29
C GLU A 285 22.82 -6.04 -29.69
N PRO A 286 22.38 -6.59 -30.85
CA PRO A 286 23.00 -7.75 -31.43
C PRO A 286 24.48 -7.48 -31.73
N GLY A 287 25.34 -8.41 -31.33
CA GLY A 287 26.77 -8.32 -31.51
C GLY A 287 27.43 -9.68 -31.30
N ARG A 288 28.70 -9.67 -30.88
CA ARG A 288 29.45 -10.87 -30.56
C ARG A 288 30.15 -10.72 -29.22
N ASN A 289 30.11 -11.77 -28.40
CA ASN A 289 30.90 -11.82 -27.17
C ASN A 289 32.39 -12.08 -27.46
N GLU A 290 33.20 -12.16 -26.41
CA GLU A 290 34.61 -12.51 -26.46
C GLU A 290 34.91 -13.83 -27.22
N PHE A 291 33.99 -14.80 -27.13
CA PHE A 291 34.04 -16.08 -27.86
C PHE A 291 33.57 -16.00 -29.32
N LYS A 292 33.30 -14.78 -29.83
CA LYS A 292 32.78 -14.49 -31.17
C LYS A 292 31.39 -15.07 -31.47
N LEU A 293 30.68 -15.58 -30.47
CA LEU A 293 29.31 -16.09 -30.61
C LEU A 293 28.34 -14.92 -30.77
N CYS A 294 27.41 -15.04 -31.71
CA CYS A 294 26.33 -14.06 -31.88
C CYS A 294 25.46 -14.02 -30.61
N THR A 295 25.39 -12.87 -29.97
CA THR A 295 24.64 -12.65 -28.73
C THR A 295 24.26 -11.19 -28.58
N TRP A 296 23.58 -10.88 -27.49
CA TRP A 296 23.22 -9.53 -27.08
C TRP A 296 24.35 -8.91 -26.25
N VAL A 297 24.89 -7.78 -26.70
CA VAL A 297 26.01 -7.09 -26.06
C VAL A 297 25.61 -5.68 -25.63
N THR A 298 26.05 -5.27 -24.45
CA THR A 298 25.86 -3.91 -23.96
C THR A 298 26.80 -2.95 -24.68
N LYS A 299 26.25 -1.90 -25.28
CA LYS A 299 27.00 -0.77 -25.86
C LYS A 299 26.61 0.52 -25.15
N VAL A 300 27.53 1.48 -25.18
CA VAL A 300 27.38 2.75 -24.47
C VAL A 300 27.37 3.90 -25.47
N TYR A 301 26.35 4.75 -25.37
CA TYR A 301 26.15 5.89 -26.27
C TYR A 301 25.82 7.16 -25.49
N TRP A 302 26.07 8.31 -26.10
CA TRP A 302 25.52 9.58 -25.66
C TRP A 302 24.18 9.83 -26.37
N MET A 303 23.06 9.61 -25.67
CA MET A 303 21.71 9.75 -26.22
C MET A 303 21.01 11.00 -25.72
N SER A 304 20.31 11.72 -26.61
CA SER A 304 19.35 12.77 -26.25
C SER A 304 18.00 12.19 -25.79
N PRO A 305 17.11 12.97 -25.16
CA PRO A 305 15.78 12.51 -24.74
C PRO A 305 14.96 11.92 -25.89
N GLU A 306 15.05 12.52 -27.08
CA GLU A 306 14.36 12.08 -28.29
C GLU A 306 14.90 10.74 -28.79
N GLN A 307 16.22 10.52 -28.68
CA GLN A 307 16.86 9.25 -29.07
C GLN A 307 16.44 8.11 -28.12
N VAL A 308 16.38 8.37 -26.82
CA VAL A 308 15.86 7.40 -25.84
C VAL A 308 14.37 7.11 -26.09
N ALA A 309 13.55 8.13 -26.30
CA ALA A 309 12.12 7.97 -26.60
C ALA A 309 11.85 7.23 -27.93
N ALA A 310 12.64 7.52 -28.98
CA ALA A 310 12.58 6.81 -30.24
C ALA A 310 12.98 5.34 -30.08
N ARG A 311 14.01 5.03 -29.29
CA ARG A 311 14.42 3.66 -28.97
C ARG A 311 13.34 2.90 -28.21
N ARG A 312 12.75 3.48 -27.15
CA ARG A 312 11.58 2.92 -26.43
C ARG A 312 10.46 2.54 -27.41
N THR A 313 10.12 3.47 -28.30
CA THR A 313 9.07 3.29 -29.32
C THR A 313 9.44 2.19 -30.33
N GLN A 314 10.71 2.09 -30.73
CA GLN A 314 11.21 1.05 -31.62
C GLN A 314 11.17 -0.34 -30.95
N LEU A 315 11.58 -0.45 -29.69
CA LEU A 315 11.62 -1.71 -28.96
C LEU A 315 10.22 -2.24 -28.66
N ALA A 316 9.26 -1.36 -28.33
CA ALA A 316 7.86 -1.73 -28.12
C ALA A 316 7.13 -2.19 -29.40
N ASN A 317 7.51 -1.65 -30.57
CA ASN A 317 6.87 -1.95 -31.85
C ASN A 317 7.55 -3.07 -32.67
N GLN A 318 8.58 -3.73 -32.13
CA GLN A 318 9.29 -4.80 -32.85
C GLN A 318 8.52 -6.13 -32.78
N PRO A 319 8.11 -6.72 -33.93
CA PRO A 319 7.45 -8.03 -33.93
C PRO A 319 8.44 -9.15 -33.60
N LEU A 320 7.99 -10.12 -32.80
CA LEU A 320 8.76 -11.27 -32.28
C LEU A 320 9.69 -11.93 -33.33
N ARG A 321 9.21 -12.09 -34.57
CA ARG A 321 9.95 -12.74 -35.68
C ARG A 321 11.26 -12.04 -36.11
N LYS A 322 11.50 -10.77 -35.74
CA LYS A 322 12.71 -10.03 -36.17
C LYS A 322 13.87 -10.03 -35.16
N ARG A 323 13.73 -10.66 -34.00
CA ARG A 323 14.83 -10.82 -33.01
C ARG A 323 15.52 -12.19 -33.03
N ASN A 324 15.05 -13.13 -33.85
CA ASN A 324 15.79 -14.35 -34.11
C ASN A 324 17.12 -13.99 -34.78
N LEU A 325 18.23 -14.23 -34.07
CA LEU A 325 19.56 -14.28 -34.68
C LEU A 325 19.47 -15.23 -35.89
N SER A 326 19.86 -14.73 -37.06
CA SER A 326 19.64 -15.42 -38.32
C SER A 326 20.25 -16.82 -38.32
N GLU A 327 19.40 -17.82 -38.57
CA GLU A 327 19.73 -19.24 -38.79
C GLU A 327 20.28 -20.03 -37.58
N SER A 328 19.37 -20.51 -36.74
CA SER A 328 19.39 -21.91 -36.30
C SER A 328 17.96 -22.45 -36.29
N GLY A 329 17.66 -23.35 -37.23
CA GLY A 329 16.28 -23.75 -37.50
C GLY A 329 15.80 -24.91 -36.64
N ILE A 330 14.80 -24.67 -35.80
CA ILE A 330 13.78 -25.66 -35.39
C ILE A 330 12.41 -24.98 -35.56
N ASN A 331 11.59 -25.48 -36.48
CA ASN A 331 10.21 -25.03 -36.67
C ASN A 331 9.26 -25.89 -35.80
N THR A 332 8.79 -25.35 -34.67
CA THR A 332 7.67 -25.94 -33.92
C THR A 332 6.77 -24.88 -33.29
N GLU A 333 5.91 -24.27 -34.10
CA GLU A 333 4.65 -23.69 -33.62
C GLU A 333 3.48 -24.34 -34.37
N ARG A 334 2.74 -25.23 -33.70
CA ARG A 334 1.40 -25.63 -34.16
C ARG A 334 0.40 -24.63 -33.58
N GLN A 335 -0.40 -24.01 -34.45
CA GLN A 335 -1.41 -23.04 -34.05
C GLN A 335 -2.59 -23.71 -33.33
N HIS A 336 -2.63 -23.60 -32.00
CA HIS A 336 -3.84 -23.84 -31.20
C HIS A 336 -4.14 -22.63 -30.32
N GLY A 337 -4.64 -21.56 -30.95
CA GLY A 337 -5.33 -20.49 -30.24
C GLY A 337 -6.82 -20.82 -30.11
N PRO A 338 -7.47 -20.53 -28.97
CA PRO A 338 -8.93 -20.57 -28.89
C PRO A 338 -9.53 -19.52 -29.83
N LYS A 339 -10.62 -19.87 -30.52
CA LYS A 339 -11.29 -18.97 -31.48
C LYS A 339 -11.87 -17.74 -30.74
N PRO A 340 -11.77 -16.52 -31.28
CA PRO A 340 -12.46 -15.38 -30.72
C PRO A 340 -13.98 -15.57 -30.82
N PHE A 341 -14.69 -15.33 -29.72
CA PHE A 341 -16.15 -15.28 -29.71
C PHE A 341 -16.64 -14.17 -30.64
N ARG A 342 -17.51 -14.50 -31.60
CA ARG A 342 -18.32 -13.53 -32.33
C ARG A 342 -19.50 -13.12 -31.46
N PRO A 343 -19.71 -11.82 -31.19
CA PRO A 343 -21.03 -11.33 -30.81
C PRO A 343 -21.98 -11.51 -32.00
N LEU A 344 -23.16 -12.09 -31.75
CA LEU A 344 -24.24 -12.09 -32.74
C LEU A 344 -24.83 -10.69 -32.84
N LEU A 345 -24.97 -10.19 -34.08
CA LEU A 345 -25.71 -8.98 -34.37
C LEU A 345 -27.20 -9.22 -34.13
N THR A 346 -27.81 -8.42 -33.26
CA THR A 346 -29.23 -8.07 -33.36
C THR A 346 -29.31 -6.58 -33.67
N GLU A 347 -29.75 -6.27 -34.89
CA GLU A 347 -30.05 -4.90 -35.29
C GLU A 347 -31.28 -4.41 -34.53
N HIS A 348 -31.21 -3.22 -33.94
CA HIS A 348 -32.25 -2.20 -34.04
C HIS A 348 -31.60 -0.85 -33.70
N GLY A 349 -31.41 -0.02 -34.74
CA GLY A 349 -30.76 1.27 -34.59
C GLY A 349 -31.73 2.36 -34.16
N GLN A 350 -31.19 3.44 -33.60
CA GLN A 350 -31.71 4.78 -33.84
C GLN A 350 -30.60 5.82 -33.68
N SER A 351 -30.35 6.56 -34.75
CA SER A 351 -29.26 7.53 -34.87
C SER A 351 -29.54 8.81 -34.08
N ARG A 352 -28.52 9.39 -33.43
CA ARG A 352 -28.49 10.81 -33.09
C ARG A 352 -27.15 11.44 -33.50
N PRO A 353 -27.16 12.59 -34.18
CA PRO A 353 -25.96 13.18 -34.78
C PRO A 353 -25.17 14.07 -33.81
N LEU A 354 -23.96 14.42 -34.28
CA LEU A 354 -22.96 15.27 -33.62
C LEU A 354 -23.43 16.73 -33.41
N LEU A 355 -22.81 17.37 -32.42
CA LEU A 355 -22.82 18.82 -32.19
C LEU A 355 -22.06 19.57 -33.29
N ASP A 356 -22.54 20.76 -33.69
CA ASP A 356 -21.75 22.00 -33.70
C ASP A 356 -22.70 23.27 -33.75
N PRO A 357 -22.26 24.55 -33.85
CA PRO A 357 -22.59 25.52 -32.79
C PRO A 357 -23.36 26.77 -33.24
N GLY A 358 -23.93 27.53 -32.30
CA GLY A 358 -24.56 28.83 -32.62
C GLY A 358 -25.09 29.65 -31.43
N ARG A 359 -24.46 30.81 -31.18
CA ARG A 359 -25.06 32.00 -30.52
C ARG A 359 -25.96 32.74 -31.54
N PRO A 360 -26.94 33.62 -31.19
CA PRO A 360 -26.73 34.72 -30.23
C PRO A 360 -27.92 35.30 -29.40
N ILE A 361 -27.55 36.04 -28.35
CA ILE A 361 -28.05 37.35 -27.85
C ILE A 361 -29.56 37.68 -27.91
N LEU A 362 -30.17 37.90 -26.74
CA LEU A 362 -31.20 38.91 -26.37
C LEU A 362 -31.31 38.89 -24.81
N THR A 363 -31.46 39.95 -24.01
CA THR A 363 -31.33 41.43 -24.18
C THR A 363 -30.93 42.09 -22.83
N GLN A 364 -30.91 43.43 -22.74
CA GLN A 364 -30.70 44.23 -21.51
C GLN A 364 -31.95 44.35 -20.62
N ASN A 365 -31.76 44.67 -19.33
CA ASN A 365 -32.61 45.66 -18.66
C ASN A 365 -31.82 46.54 -17.68
N ARG A 366 -32.27 47.79 -17.47
CA ARG A 366 -31.47 48.90 -16.94
C ARG A 366 -31.52 49.07 -15.41
N ALA A 367 -30.34 49.36 -14.85
CA ALA A 367 -29.99 50.32 -13.79
C ALA A 367 -31.03 50.73 -12.71
N LEU A 368 -30.59 50.65 -11.45
CA LEU A 368 -30.81 51.68 -10.42
C LEU A 368 -29.56 51.77 -9.52
N HIS A 369 -29.05 52.98 -9.31
CA HIS A 369 -27.91 53.23 -8.40
C HIS A 369 -28.41 53.37 -6.97
N HIS A 370 -27.94 52.52 -6.06
CA HIS A 370 -27.91 52.83 -4.62
C HIS A 370 -26.50 52.66 -4.06
N SER A 371 -26.02 53.73 -3.42
CA SER A 371 -24.72 53.83 -2.78
C SER A 371 -24.70 53.14 -1.42
N HIS A 372 -24.68 51.80 -1.40
CA HIS A 372 -24.20 51.06 -0.24
C HIS A 372 -22.74 50.65 -0.46
N ARG A 373 -21.89 50.88 0.56
CA ARG A 373 -20.59 50.20 0.66
C ARG A 373 -20.86 48.70 0.46
N ARG A 374 -20.37 48.12 -0.64
CA ARG A 374 -20.34 46.65 -0.77
C ARG A 374 -19.46 46.14 0.36
N ALA A 375 -20.09 45.61 1.41
CA ALA A 375 -19.42 44.62 2.24
C ALA A 375 -18.86 43.57 1.28
N ARG A 376 -17.56 43.29 1.36
CA ARG A 376 -17.01 42.16 0.64
C ARG A 376 -17.77 40.94 1.14
N SER A 377 -18.42 40.21 0.24
CA SER A 377 -18.99 38.92 0.56
C SER A 377 -17.82 38.02 0.90
N LEU A 378 -17.56 37.81 2.19
CA LEU A 378 -16.59 36.83 2.66
C LEU A 378 -17.00 35.48 2.07
N THR A 379 -16.12 34.91 1.27
CA THR A 379 -16.22 33.54 0.80
C THR A 379 -15.61 32.61 1.84
N PHE A 380 -15.82 31.30 1.71
CA PHE A 380 -15.23 30.35 2.63
C PHE A 380 -13.68 30.44 2.64
N ASP A 381 -13.07 30.73 1.49
CA ASP A 381 -11.62 30.84 1.34
C ASP A 381 -11.03 32.12 1.96
N ASP A 382 -11.86 33.12 2.29
CA ASP A 382 -11.45 34.33 3.03
C ASP A 382 -11.36 34.12 4.55
N LEU A 383 -11.77 32.94 5.06
CA LEU A 383 -11.73 32.60 6.48
C LEU A 383 -10.32 32.09 6.89
N PRO A 384 -9.84 32.40 8.12
CA PRO A 384 -8.60 31.82 8.64
C PRO A 384 -8.63 30.28 8.59
N PRO A 385 -7.50 29.60 8.32
CA PRO A 385 -7.43 28.15 8.26
C PRO A 385 -8.06 27.47 9.48
N GLU A 386 -7.80 27.97 10.68
CA GLU A 386 -8.30 27.42 11.95
C GLU A 386 -9.83 27.39 11.99
N VAL A 387 -10.49 28.45 11.49
CA VAL A 387 -11.95 28.56 11.41
C VAL A 387 -12.50 27.60 10.35
N ARG A 388 -11.79 27.47 9.21
CA ARG A 388 -12.17 26.54 8.14
C ARG A 388 -12.08 25.08 8.60
N LEU A 389 -11.05 24.72 9.36
CA LEU A 389 -10.91 23.41 9.97
C LEU A 389 -12.01 23.13 11.00
N GLN A 390 -12.33 24.08 11.89
CA GLN A 390 -13.46 23.95 12.83
C GLN A 390 -14.81 23.76 12.13
N ILE A 391 -15.04 24.41 10.99
CA ILE A 391 -16.25 24.19 10.18
C ILE A 391 -16.27 22.77 9.61
N TRP A 392 -15.13 22.22 9.18
CA TRP A 392 -15.05 20.82 8.73
C TRP A 392 -15.25 19.82 9.86
N GLU A 393 -14.70 20.08 11.05
CA GLU A 393 -14.92 19.27 12.27
C GLU A 393 -16.40 19.22 12.66
N ALA A 394 -17.12 20.35 12.53
CA ALA A 394 -18.56 20.40 12.77
C ALA A 394 -19.40 19.56 11.77
N THR A 395 -18.82 19.10 10.66
CA THR A 395 -19.47 18.18 9.70
C THR A 395 -19.12 16.70 9.93
N TRP A 396 -18.29 16.39 10.93
CA TRP A 396 -17.97 15.00 11.28
C TRP A 396 -19.13 14.32 11.99
N PRO A 397 -19.28 12.99 11.85
CA PRO A 397 -20.27 12.26 12.63
C PRO A 397 -19.98 12.40 14.14
N ARG A 398 -21.06 12.47 14.94
CA ARG A 398 -21.01 12.28 16.39
C ARG A 398 -20.40 10.91 16.72
N PRO A 399 -19.86 10.68 17.94
CA PRO A 399 -19.35 9.37 18.37
C PRO A 399 -20.27 8.21 17.95
N ARG A 400 -19.73 7.26 17.18
CA ARG A 400 -20.49 6.10 16.68
C ARG A 400 -20.21 4.86 17.50
N LEU A 401 -21.22 4.01 17.55
CA LEU A 401 -21.13 2.66 18.09
C LEU A 401 -20.79 1.68 16.96
N ILE A 402 -19.80 0.84 17.21
CA ILE A 402 -19.36 -0.22 16.31
C ILE A 402 -19.69 -1.55 16.98
N GLY A 403 -20.22 -2.50 16.22
CA GLY A 403 -20.36 -3.89 16.66
C GLY A 403 -19.59 -4.81 15.72
N ALA A 404 -19.54 -6.09 16.08
CA ALA A 404 -19.25 -7.17 15.15
C ALA A 404 -20.46 -8.08 15.01
N GLU A 405 -20.56 -8.78 13.89
CA GLU A 405 -21.54 -9.84 13.66
C GLU A 405 -20.93 -10.91 12.73
N ALA A 406 -21.34 -12.16 12.92
CA ALA A 406 -21.18 -13.21 11.93
C ALA A 406 -22.19 -13.01 10.78
N VAL A 407 -21.80 -13.39 9.57
CA VAL A 407 -22.55 -13.20 8.33
C VAL A 407 -22.34 -14.43 7.43
N GLU A 408 -23.36 -15.26 7.36
CA GLU A 408 -23.49 -16.32 6.34
C GLU A 408 -23.73 -15.66 4.98
N LEU A 409 -22.94 -16.01 3.95
CA LEU A 409 -23.17 -15.56 2.57
C LEU A 409 -23.41 -16.76 1.64
N ASP A 410 -24.58 -16.79 1.00
CA ASP A 410 -24.90 -17.73 -0.10
C ASP A 410 -23.94 -17.52 -1.28
N ASN A 411 -22.91 -18.35 -1.39
CA ASN A 411 -22.00 -18.34 -2.52
C ASN A 411 -22.66 -18.97 -3.75
N GLN A 412 -23.30 -18.18 -4.60
CA GLN A 412 -24.07 -18.65 -5.78
C GLN A 412 -23.25 -19.43 -6.84
N SER A 413 -21.96 -19.71 -6.59
CA SER A 413 -21.07 -20.47 -7.46
C SER A 413 -20.64 -21.84 -6.92
N THR A 414 -20.91 -22.14 -5.64
CA THR A 414 -20.55 -23.38 -4.94
C THR A 414 -21.63 -23.72 -3.92
N ASP A 415 -22.00 -25.00 -3.71
CA ASP A 415 -22.95 -25.40 -2.64
C ASP A 415 -22.33 -25.29 -1.21
N ASP A 416 -21.26 -24.51 -1.07
CA ASP A 416 -20.49 -24.27 0.15
C ASP A 416 -20.89 -22.90 0.72
N ILE A 417 -21.31 -22.88 1.99
CA ILE A 417 -21.55 -21.65 2.75
C ILE A 417 -20.20 -21.16 3.27
N GLU A 418 -19.89 -19.88 3.04
CA GLU A 418 -18.69 -19.23 3.61
C GLU A 418 -19.12 -18.33 4.78
N ASP A 419 -18.60 -18.63 5.98
CA ASP A 419 -18.90 -17.92 7.22
C ASP A 419 -17.91 -16.76 7.43
N PHE A 420 -18.43 -15.53 7.37
CA PHE A 420 -17.64 -14.31 7.54
C PHE A 420 -17.99 -13.60 8.83
N ALA A 421 -17.04 -12.80 9.36
CA ALA A 421 -17.29 -11.97 10.53
C ALA A 421 -16.84 -10.52 10.27
N ARG A 422 -17.78 -9.57 10.41
CA ARG A 422 -17.56 -8.17 10.01
C ARG A 422 -17.74 -7.19 11.16
N LEU A 423 -17.05 -6.05 11.07
CA LEU A 423 -17.34 -4.87 11.88
C LEU A 423 -18.37 -4.00 11.16
N GLN A 424 -19.33 -3.46 11.91
CA GLN A 424 -20.34 -2.56 11.37
C GLN A 424 -20.61 -1.34 12.25
N ILE A 425 -20.97 -0.22 11.62
CA ILE A 425 -21.46 0.98 12.31
C ILE A 425 -22.94 0.77 12.63
N LEU A 426 -23.23 0.58 13.92
CA LEU A 426 -24.56 0.26 14.43
C LEU A 426 -25.45 1.50 14.61
N GLY A 427 -24.86 2.63 15.02
CA GLY A 427 -25.61 3.79 15.49
C GLY A 427 -24.72 4.94 15.95
N SER A 428 -25.34 6.07 16.28
CA SER A 428 -24.70 7.07 17.14
C SER A 428 -24.82 6.65 18.60
N MET A 429 -23.81 6.97 19.41
CA MET A 429 -23.81 6.67 20.85
C MET A 429 -25.03 7.29 21.56
N GLU A 430 -25.42 8.51 21.16
CA GLU A 430 -26.59 9.21 21.69
C GLU A 430 -27.92 8.52 21.34
N SER A 431 -27.99 7.83 20.21
CA SER A 431 -29.19 7.07 19.81
C SER A 431 -29.31 5.78 20.61
N TRP A 432 -28.21 5.03 20.73
CA TRP A 432 -28.16 3.75 21.45
C TRP A 432 -28.51 3.90 22.93
N LEU A 433 -27.90 4.88 23.60
CA LEU A 433 -28.15 5.16 25.03
C LEU A 433 -29.60 5.56 25.34
N LYS A 434 -30.33 6.16 24.39
CA LYS A 434 -31.72 6.62 24.61
C LYS A 434 -32.78 5.59 24.24
N ALA A 435 -32.46 4.63 23.39
CA ALA A 435 -33.43 3.73 22.79
C ALA A 435 -33.23 2.26 23.18
N GLY A 436 -32.06 1.87 23.71
CA GLY A 436 -31.66 0.47 23.91
C GLY A 436 -31.37 -0.28 22.60
N GLU A 437 -31.93 0.17 21.48
CA GLU A 437 -31.83 -0.42 20.15
C GLU A 437 -30.84 0.31 19.23
N THR A 438 -30.15 -0.47 18.39
CA THR A 438 -29.25 0.01 17.34
C THR A 438 -30.02 0.42 16.09
N ARG A 439 -30.44 1.69 16.02
CA ARG A 439 -31.04 2.24 14.78
C ARG A 439 -30.01 2.37 13.68
N GLN A 440 -30.13 1.50 12.67
CA GLN A 440 -29.29 1.45 11.48
C GLN A 440 -29.07 2.84 10.86
N MET A 441 -27.81 3.31 10.83
CA MET A 441 -27.47 4.64 10.32
C MET A 441 -27.69 4.74 8.82
N LEU A 442 -28.34 5.83 8.41
CA LEU A 442 -28.48 6.24 7.01
C LEU A 442 -27.11 6.39 6.36
N LYS A 443 -27.00 6.04 5.08
CA LYS A 443 -25.70 5.90 4.38
C LYS A 443 -24.87 7.19 4.38
N HIS A 444 -25.50 8.36 4.43
CA HIS A 444 -24.82 9.67 4.49
C HIS A 444 -24.21 9.99 5.86
N ASP A 445 -24.67 9.37 6.94
CA ASP A 445 -24.15 9.62 8.31
C ASP A 445 -22.98 8.70 8.67
N ARG A 446 -22.70 7.69 7.83
CA ARG A 446 -21.61 6.71 8.04
C ARG A 446 -20.22 7.29 7.76
N TYR A 447 -20.12 8.40 7.03
CA TYR A 447 -18.86 8.98 6.56
C TYR A 447 -18.81 10.49 6.81
N PRO A 448 -17.66 11.07 7.23
CA PRO A 448 -17.53 12.51 7.33
C PRO A 448 -17.70 13.18 5.95
N VAL A 449 -18.65 14.13 5.85
CA VAL A 449 -18.90 14.88 4.60
C VAL A 449 -17.63 15.59 4.11
N ALA A 450 -16.81 16.08 5.05
CA ALA A 450 -15.51 16.72 4.80
C ALA A 450 -14.51 15.90 3.95
N LEU A 451 -14.65 14.57 3.82
CA LEU A 451 -13.82 13.78 2.90
C LEU A 451 -14.08 14.14 1.42
N SER A 452 -15.29 14.61 1.10
CA SER A 452 -15.77 14.83 -0.26
C SER A 452 -15.77 16.31 -0.71
N VAL A 453 -15.52 17.26 0.21
CA VAL A 453 -15.67 18.70 -0.08
C VAL A 453 -14.46 19.28 -0.85
N CYS A 454 -13.26 19.30 -0.25
CA CYS A 454 -12.05 19.82 -0.89
C CYS A 454 -10.79 19.10 -0.42
N ALA A 455 -9.63 19.45 -1.01
CA ALA A 455 -8.35 18.81 -0.65
C ALA A 455 -7.91 19.10 0.79
N GLU A 456 -8.19 20.31 1.31
CA GLU A 456 -7.89 20.69 2.69
C GLU A 456 -8.78 19.93 3.69
N SER A 457 -10.10 19.95 3.48
CA SER A 457 -11.07 19.28 4.36
C SER A 457 -10.79 17.77 4.45
N ARG A 458 -10.43 17.14 3.31
CA ARG A 458 -10.05 15.74 3.24
C ARG A 458 -8.76 15.47 4.00
N ARG A 459 -7.71 16.28 3.79
CA ARG A 459 -6.42 16.12 4.47
C ARG A 459 -6.57 16.25 5.99
N HIS A 460 -7.33 17.24 6.45
CA HIS A 460 -7.65 17.41 7.88
C HIS A 460 -8.41 16.20 8.43
N THR A 461 -9.49 15.80 7.76
CA THR A 461 -10.30 14.65 8.20
C THR A 461 -9.49 13.36 8.28
N MET A 462 -8.58 13.11 7.33
CA MET A 462 -7.69 11.93 7.34
C MET A 462 -6.61 11.96 8.43
N GLN A 463 -6.41 13.06 9.15
CA GLN A 463 -5.56 13.07 10.37
C GLN A 463 -6.30 12.52 11.60
N HIS A 464 -7.63 12.56 11.59
CA HIS A 464 -8.48 12.12 12.71
C HIS A 464 -9.25 10.83 12.42
N PHE A 465 -9.54 10.54 11.15
CA PHE A 465 -10.21 9.33 10.70
C PHE A 465 -9.25 8.41 9.96
N THR A 466 -9.14 7.17 10.42
CA THR A 466 -8.42 6.07 9.79
C THR A 466 -9.42 5.17 9.05
N LEU A 467 -9.17 4.88 7.77
CA LEU A 467 -9.94 3.85 7.06
C LEU A 467 -9.59 2.48 7.65
N ILE A 468 -10.60 1.78 8.19
CA ILE A 468 -10.52 0.35 8.50
C ILE A 468 -11.09 -0.41 7.32
N TYR A 469 -10.25 -1.23 6.70
CA TYR A 469 -10.55 -2.00 5.51
C TYR A 469 -10.81 -3.47 5.86
N HIS A 470 -11.97 -4.00 5.46
CA HIS A 470 -12.21 -5.45 5.45
C HIS A 470 -11.67 -6.02 4.15
N HIS A 471 -10.78 -7.01 4.21
CA HIS A 471 -9.95 -7.31 3.06
C HIS A 471 -10.58 -8.17 1.95
N GLU A 472 -11.66 -8.92 2.25
CA GLU A 472 -12.51 -9.59 1.25
C GLU A 472 -13.67 -8.69 0.78
N HIS A 473 -14.45 -8.15 1.72
CA HIS A 473 -15.65 -7.34 1.47
C HIS A 473 -15.43 -5.83 1.65
N ILE A 474 -15.09 -5.12 0.57
CA ILE A 474 -14.85 -3.66 0.59
C ILE A 474 -16.05 -2.87 1.14
N GLU A 475 -17.27 -3.35 0.96
CA GLU A 475 -18.51 -2.75 1.46
C GLU A 475 -18.67 -2.81 2.99
N TRP A 476 -17.85 -3.62 3.70
CA TRP A 476 -17.74 -3.67 5.17
C TRP A 476 -16.54 -2.86 5.69
N SER A 477 -15.89 -2.09 4.83
CA SER A 477 -14.85 -1.12 5.18
C SER A 477 -15.46 0.22 5.57
N PHE A 478 -14.91 0.90 6.57
CA PHE A 478 -15.38 2.23 6.98
C PHE A 478 -14.30 3.08 7.62
N TYR A 479 -14.49 4.41 7.59
CA TYR A 479 -13.61 5.33 8.32
C TYR A 479 -13.95 5.34 9.81
N LEU A 480 -13.03 4.86 10.65
CA LEU A 480 -13.03 4.96 12.11
C LEU A 480 -12.39 6.28 12.56
N ASN A 481 -12.90 6.92 13.61
CA ASN A 481 -12.20 7.94 14.38
C ASN A 481 -11.78 7.34 15.74
N PRO A 482 -10.49 6.98 15.92
CA PRO A 482 -9.97 6.39 17.16
C PRO A 482 -10.27 7.19 18.43
N ALA A 483 -10.42 8.52 18.33
CA ALA A 483 -10.66 9.39 19.47
C ALA A 483 -12.15 9.52 19.83
N LEU A 484 -13.07 9.19 18.92
CA LEU A 484 -14.52 9.38 19.11
C LEU A 484 -15.31 8.09 19.15
N ASP A 485 -15.09 7.17 18.22
CA ASP A 485 -15.91 5.96 18.08
C ASP A 485 -15.55 4.89 19.12
N ILE A 486 -16.51 3.98 19.36
CA ILE A 486 -16.50 3.03 20.47
C ILE A 486 -16.98 1.68 19.95
N LEU A 487 -16.20 0.62 20.21
CA LEU A 487 -16.65 -0.76 20.01
C LEU A 487 -17.59 -1.15 21.17
N TRP A 488 -18.71 -1.78 20.87
CA TRP A 488 -19.64 -2.34 21.86
C TRP A 488 -19.43 -3.84 21.96
N ALA A 489 -19.26 -4.34 23.18
CA ALA A 489 -19.43 -5.75 23.48
C ALA A 489 -20.92 -6.09 23.59
N SER A 490 -21.58 -6.16 22.44
CA SER A 490 -22.95 -6.70 22.31
C SER A 490 -22.95 -8.21 22.54
N ASP A 491 -24.13 -8.78 22.83
CA ASP A 491 -24.31 -10.23 22.90
C ASP A 491 -23.80 -10.92 21.63
N ASP A 492 -23.99 -10.32 20.45
CA ASP A 492 -23.43 -10.83 19.19
C ASP A 492 -21.90 -10.94 19.23
N LEU A 493 -21.20 -9.99 19.86
CA LEU A 493 -19.73 -10.02 20.01
C LEU A 493 -19.28 -11.07 21.04
N TRP A 494 -20.04 -11.27 22.11
CA TRP A 494 -19.76 -12.29 23.13
C TRP A 494 -20.00 -13.72 22.63
N ASN A 495 -20.94 -13.89 21.67
CA ASN A 495 -21.34 -15.18 21.14
C ASN A 495 -20.64 -15.57 19.82
N LEU A 496 -19.72 -14.74 19.29
CA LEU A 496 -18.90 -15.12 18.13
C LEU A 496 -18.05 -16.37 18.44
N GLU A 497 -18.00 -17.32 17.51
CA GLU A 497 -17.17 -18.50 17.68
C GLU A 497 -15.67 -18.18 17.50
N GLU A 498 -14.76 -19.06 17.96
CA GLU A 498 -13.31 -18.82 17.80
C GLU A 498 -12.92 -18.71 16.32
N GLU A 499 -13.65 -19.39 15.43
CA GLU A 499 -13.51 -19.28 13.98
C GLU A 499 -13.92 -17.87 13.48
N ASP A 500 -15.08 -17.35 13.87
CA ASP A 500 -15.52 -15.98 13.54
C ASP A 500 -14.52 -14.93 14.00
N ILE A 501 -14.05 -15.03 15.25
CA ILE A 501 -13.09 -14.07 15.80
C ILE A 501 -11.75 -14.18 15.05
N THR A 502 -11.34 -15.39 14.67
CA THR A 502 -10.17 -15.60 13.81
C THR A 502 -10.37 -15.02 12.41
N ASN A 503 -11.55 -15.20 11.81
CA ASN A 503 -11.94 -14.66 10.51
C ASN A 503 -11.97 -13.12 10.55
N LEU A 504 -12.55 -12.51 11.57
CA LEU A 504 -12.54 -11.05 11.79
C LEU A 504 -11.10 -10.53 12.01
N SER A 505 -10.26 -11.26 12.75
CA SER A 505 -8.85 -10.92 12.93
C SER A 505 -8.07 -11.00 11.62
N ARG A 506 -8.42 -11.92 10.71
CA ARG A 506 -7.85 -12.03 9.36
C ARG A 506 -8.36 -10.90 8.47
N ALA A 507 -9.68 -10.69 8.47
CA ALA A 507 -10.43 -9.69 7.70
C ALA A 507 -9.87 -8.27 7.85
N TYR A 508 -9.67 -7.83 9.09
CA TYR A 508 -9.19 -6.47 9.40
C TYR A 508 -7.71 -6.42 9.79
N GLY A 509 -7.11 -7.54 10.21
CA GLY A 509 -5.70 -7.60 10.60
C GLY A 509 -5.35 -6.64 11.74
N ARG A 510 -4.16 -6.04 11.67
CA ARG A 510 -3.68 -5.08 12.67
C ARG A 510 -4.48 -3.77 12.71
N GLN A 511 -5.39 -3.51 11.77
CA GLN A 511 -6.23 -2.31 11.78
C GLN A 511 -7.15 -2.26 13.02
N LEU A 512 -7.47 -3.42 13.60
CA LEU A 512 -8.21 -3.55 14.87
C LEU A 512 -7.54 -2.78 16.03
N THR A 513 -6.22 -2.59 16.01
CA THR A 513 -5.52 -1.78 17.04
C THR A 513 -5.77 -0.27 16.91
N CYS A 514 -6.51 0.18 15.89
CA CYS A 514 -7.00 1.55 15.80
C CYS A 514 -8.22 1.80 16.68
N ILE A 515 -8.90 0.74 17.15
CA ILE A 515 -10.00 0.83 18.12
C ILE A 515 -9.38 1.12 19.50
N LYS A 516 -9.78 2.23 20.11
CA LYS A 516 -9.24 2.73 21.40
C LYS A 516 -10.19 2.62 22.57
N LYS A 517 -11.48 2.43 22.29
CA LYS A 517 -12.55 2.43 23.28
C LYS A 517 -13.43 1.21 23.10
N LEU A 518 -13.71 0.55 24.22
CA LEU A 518 -14.70 -0.51 24.34
C LEU A 518 -15.78 -0.04 25.32
N VAL A 519 -17.05 -0.33 25.03
CA VAL A 519 -18.15 -0.21 25.99
C VAL A 519 -18.80 -1.58 26.22
N LEU A 520 -19.12 -1.86 27.47
CA LEU A 520 -19.86 -3.03 27.92
C LEU A 520 -20.72 -2.65 29.13
N ASP A 521 -21.63 -3.53 29.54
CA ASP A 521 -22.45 -3.32 30.72
C ASP A 521 -21.66 -3.51 32.03
N ALA A 522 -22.04 -2.75 33.06
CA ALA A 522 -21.35 -2.77 34.36
C ALA A 522 -21.61 -4.05 35.18
N GLU A 523 -22.38 -5.00 34.67
CA GLU A 523 -22.47 -6.37 35.20
C GLU A 523 -21.46 -7.32 34.55
N SER A 524 -21.24 -7.21 33.23
CA SER A 524 -20.41 -8.13 32.42
C SER A 524 -18.90 -7.94 32.57
N TRP A 525 -18.42 -6.94 33.31
CA TRP A 525 -16.99 -6.62 33.40
C TRP A 525 -16.14 -7.71 34.05
N ARG A 526 -16.74 -8.55 34.90
CA ARG A 526 -16.05 -9.68 35.54
C ARG A 526 -15.71 -10.78 34.52
N ASP A 527 -16.56 -10.92 33.51
CA ASP A 527 -16.41 -11.90 32.44
C ASP A 527 -15.58 -11.38 31.26
N MET A 528 -15.07 -10.14 31.31
CA MET A 528 -14.20 -9.55 30.27
C MET A 528 -13.02 -10.46 29.85
N ALA A 529 -12.53 -11.32 30.76
CA ALA A 529 -11.48 -12.28 30.45
C ALA A 529 -11.89 -13.36 29.42
N THR A 530 -13.18 -13.62 29.21
CA THR A 530 -13.72 -14.54 28.20
C THR A 530 -13.98 -13.86 26.84
N LEU A 531 -13.86 -12.53 26.75
CA LEU A 531 -14.03 -11.79 25.50
C LEU A 531 -12.81 -11.98 24.58
N GLU A 532 -12.74 -13.15 23.95
CA GLU A 532 -11.66 -13.67 23.11
C GLU A 532 -11.05 -12.63 22.15
N ILE A 533 -11.88 -11.82 21.49
CA ILE A 533 -11.48 -10.77 20.54
C ILE A 533 -10.50 -9.73 21.13
N LEU A 534 -10.47 -9.55 22.46
CA LEU A 534 -9.51 -8.64 23.11
C LEU A 534 -8.05 -8.97 22.79
N ARG A 535 -7.72 -10.23 22.46
CA ARG A 535 -6.37 -10.63 22.01
C ARG A 535 -5.92 -9.91 20.74
N TYR A 536 -6.86 -9.45 19.90
CA TYR A 536 -6.60 -8.72 18.66
C TYR A 536 -6.77 -7.20 18.81
N LEU A 537 -7.46 -6.75 19.87
CA LEU A 537 -7.74 -5.34 20.17
C LEU A 537 -6.64 -4.70 21.04
N GLY A 538 -5.37 -5.00 20.79
CA GLY A 538 -4.20 -4.46 21.53
C GLY A 538 -3.99 -2.93 21.42
N GLY A 539 -4.97 -2.20 20.89
CA GLY A 539 -5.03 -0.75 20.86
C GLY A 539 -5.88 -0.12 21.97
N ILE A 540 -6.69 -0.88 22.71
CA ILE A 540 -7.65 -0.35 23.70
C ILE A 540 -6.93 0.43 24.80
N GLU A 541 -7.39 1.67 25.01
CA GLU A 541 -6.91 2.58 26.05
C GLU A 541 -7.97 2.77 27.14
N VAL A 542 -9.25 2.83 26.74
CA VAL A 542 -10.37 3.08 27.66
C VAL A 542 -11.43 1.98 27.55
N ILE A 543 -11.80 1.39 28.69
CA ILE A 543 -12.97 0.53 28.82
C ILE A 543 -14.06 1.30 29.57
N GLN A 544 -15.25 1.39 28.99
CA GLN A 544 -16.39 2.11 29.55
C GLN A 544 -17.45 1.11 30.04
N LEU A 545 -17.84 1.22 31.31
CA LEU A 545 -18.89 0.39 31.91
C LEU A 545 -20.19 1.20 31.97
N ARG A 546 -21.23 0.73 31.27
CA ARG A 546 -22.57 1.33 31.30
C ARG A 546 -23.27 0.98 32.61
N LEU A 547 -23.64 2.00 33.37
CA LEU A 547 -24.39 1.86 34.62
C LEU A 547 -25.90 1.89 34.38
N ASP A 548 -26.65 1.19 35.23
CA ASP A 548 -28.10 1.29 35.34
C ASP A 548 -28.57 2.70 35.71
N ASP A 549 -29.80 3.05 35.30
CA ASP A 549 -30.46 4.33 35.56
C ASP A 549 -30.45 4.77 37.03
N ASN A 550 -30.52 3.80 37.94
CA ASN A 550 -30.62 4.03 39.38
C ASN A 550 -29.31 3.76 40.14
N ALA A 551 -28.17 3.66 39.45
CA ALA A 551 -26.87 3.41 40.07
C ALA A 551 -26.53 4.50 41.11
N SER A 552 -26.59 4.13 42.39
CA SER A 552 -26.31 5.05 43.49
C SER A 552 -24.80 5.39 43.57
N PRO A 553 -24.42 6.53 44.19
CA PRO A 553 -23.01 6.85 44.42
C PRO A 553 -22.24 5.77 45.18
N THR A 554 -22.93 4.98 46.01
CA THR A 554 -22.37 3.80 46.69
C THR A 554 -21.96 2.72 45.70
N VAL A 555 -22.85 2.34 44.77
CA VAL A 555 -22.58 1.34 43.72
C VAL A 555 -21.41 1.78 42.82
N VAL A 556 -21.35 3.06 42.46
CA VAL A 556 -20.23 3.64 41.72
C VAL A 556 -18.91 3.50 42.50
N THR A 557 -18.95 3.72 43.82
CA THR A 557 -17.77 3.61 44.69
C THR A 557 -17.32 2.16 44.87
N GLU A 558 -18.26 1.22 45.05
CA GLU A 558 -18.01 -0.21 45.17
C GLU A 558 -17.40 -0.78 43.89
N LEU A 559 -17.95 -0.45 42.71
CA LEU A 559 -17.38 -0.85 41.41
C LEU A 559 -15.95 -0.34 41.19
N LEU A 560 -15.65 0.92 41.57
CA LEU A 560 -14.29 1.45 41.48
C LEU A 560 -13.33 0.74 42.46
N GLN A 561 -13.81 0.31 43.63
CA GLN A 561 -13.01 -0.48 44.58
C GLN A 561 -12.72 -1.88 44.03
N ASP A 562 -13.72 -2.58 43.49
CA ASP A 562 -13.59 -3.89 42.86
C ASP A 562 -12.59 -3.86 41.68
N LEU A 563 -12.75 -2.91 40.75
CA LEU A 563 -11.79 -2.66 39.67
C LEU A 563 -10.39 -2.35 40.22
N GLY A 564 -10.33 -1.58 41.32
CA GLY A 564 -9.10 -1.25 42.04
C GLY A 564 -8.49 -2.38 42.88
N VAL A 565 -9.17 -3.53 43.01
CA VAL A 565 -8.61 -4.78 43.55
C VAL A 565 -8.11 -5.64 42.39
N GLN A 566 -8.87 -5.77 41.31
CA GLN A 566 -8.56 -6.66 40.19
C GLN A 566 -7.48 -6.12 39.24
N PHE A 567 -7.53 -4.83 38.87
CA PHE A 567 -6.72 -4.26 37.78
C PHE A 567 -5.66 -3.22 38.21
N ARG A 568 -5.50 -2.98 39.52
CA ARG A 568 -4.49 -2.03 40.03
C ARG A 568 -3.07 -2.31 39.53
N ASN A 569 -2.70 -3.59 39.48
CA ASN A 569 -1.39 -4.05 39.03
C ASN A 569 -1.46 -4.77 37.66
N ASP A 570 -2.59 -4.68 36.96
CA ASP A 570 -2.83 -5.38 35.69
C ASP A 570 -3.42 -4.43 34.64
N ASN A 571 -2.56 -4.04 33.70
CA ASN A 571 -2.90 -3.16 32.57
C ASN A 571 -2.98 -3.92 31.23
N ARG A 572 -3.17 -5.25 31.26
CA ARG A 572 -3.19 -6.08 30.02
C ARG A 572 -4.31 -5.71 29.05
N TYR A 573 -5.43 -5.18 29.54
CA TYR A 573 -6.64 -4.92 28.74
C TYR A 573 -6.84 -3.45 28.38
N CYS A 574 -6.52 -2.52 29.28
CA CYS A 574 -6.63 -1.08 29.06
C CYS A 574 -5.79 -0.29 30.08
N SER A 575 -5.60 1.02 29.82
CA SER A 575 -4.98 1.95 30.78
C SER A 575 -5.99 2.60 31.72
N ARG A 576 -7.28 2.64 31.36
CA ARG A 576 -8.32 3.30 32.16
C ARG A 576 -9.70 2.67 32.01
N PHE A 577 -10.41 2.58 33.12
CA PHE A 577 -11.86 2.33 33.20
C PHE A 577 -12.63 3.63 33.43
N GLN A 578 -13.81 3.75 32.83
CA GLN A 578 -14.75 4.85 33.07
C GLN A 578 -16.15 4.29 33.32
N LEU A 579 -16.80 4.70 34.40
CA LEU A 579 -18.20 4.38 34.66
C LEU A 579 -19.07 5.46 34.03
N ILE A 580 -19.97 5.10 33.11
CA ILE A 580 -20.82 6.05 32.36
C ILE A 580 -22.31 5.84 32.67
N ASP A 581 -23.06 6.92 32.80
CA ASP A 581 -24.54 6.87 32.87
C ASP A 581 -25.19 6.91 31.47
N GLN A 582 -26.51 6.71 31.38
CA GLN A 582 -27.26 6.79 30.12
C GLN A 582 -27.22 8.17 29.44
N SER A 583 -26.76 9.22 30.13
CA SER A 583 -26.48 10.53 29.51
C SER A 583 -25.04 10.65 28.98
N TYR A 584 -24.30 9.53 28.92
CA TYR A 584 -22.88 9.45 28.57
C TYR A 584 -21.97 10.30 29.48
N ARG A 585 -22.39 10.54 30.73
CA ARG A 585 -21.58 11.29 31.69
C ARG A 585 -20.74 10.33 32.51
N ILE A 586 -19.45 10.64 32.65
CA ILE A 586 -18.53 9.90 33.51
C ILE A 586 -18.94 10.15 34.96
N ARG A 587 -19.29 9.07 35.67
CA ARG A 587 -19.66 9.04 37.10
C ARG A 587 -18.47 8.73 38.00
N GLY A 588 -17.45 8.07 37.44
CA GLY A 588 -16.21 7.74 38.09
C GLY A 588 -15.20 7.20 37.08
N GLU A 589 -13.92 7.28 37.38
CA GLU A 589 -12.85 6.70 36.55
C GLU A 589 -11.78 6.05 37.44
N PHE A 590 -11.08 5.07 36.86
CA PHE A 590 -10.01 4.33 37.52
C PHE A 590 -8.90 4.05 36.49
N GLU A 591 -7.65 4.33 36.84
CA GLU A 591 -6.49 4.09 35.96
C GLU A 591 -5.68 2.89 36.44
N THR A 592 -5.32 2.01 35.51
CA THR A 592 -4.55 0.79 35.79
C THR A 592 -3.05 1.11 35.87
N GLY A 593 -2.31 0.40 36.72
CA GLY A 593 -0.85 0.47 36.77
C GLY A 593 -0.23 1.76 37.31
N LYS A 594 -1.02 2.72 37.85
CA LYS A 594 -0.47 3.88 38.56
C LYS A 594 0.05 3.49 39.95
N TYR A 595 1.37 3.44 40.08
CA TYR A 595 2.03 3.70 41.36
C TYR A 595 1.85 5.18 41.72
N ILE A 596 1.65 5.45 43.03
CA ILE A 596 1.82 6.78 43.65
C ILE A 596 3.29 6.91 44.05
#